data_AF-A0A349FBT4-F1
#
_entry.id   AF-A0A349FBT4-F1
#
_cell.length_a   1.000
_cell.length_b   1.000
_cell.length_c   1.000
_cell.angle_alpha   90.00
_cell.angle_beta   90.00
_cell.angle_gamma   90.00
#
_symmetry.space_group_name_H-M   'P 1'
#
loop_
_entity.id
_entity.type
_entity.pdbx_description
1 polymer ?
#
loop_
_entity_poly.entity_id
_entity_poly.type
_entity_poly.pdbx_seq_one_letter_code
_entity_poly.pdbx_strand_id
1 'polypeptide(L)'
;MSRFPRTLLAASISASLFAPQIQANEALVDNSVQELPAIDQCLIDQPDAENPNQQPITVEADSLEGVNGDKATYSGNVVVVQGKKRMQADSVTLHQKDNVVV
;
A
#
# COMPACT_ATOMS: atom_id res chain seq x y z
N MET A 1 -77.27 -13.02 -17.23
CA MET A 1 -75.80 -13.01 -17.33
C MET A 1 -75.21 -13.47 -16.01
N SER A 2 -74.59 -14.65 -15.98
CA SER A 2 -73.23 -14.86 -15.47
C SER A 2 -72.99 -16.36 -15.31
N ARG A 3 -72.11 -16.89 -16.14
CA ARG A 3 -71.57 -18.24 -15.99
C ARG A 3 -70.20 -18.10 -15.32
N PHE A 4 -70.12 -18.45 -14.04
CA PHE A 4 -68.84 -18.63 -13.38
C PHE A 4 -68.55 -20.14 -13.26
N PRO A 5 -67.57 -20.67 -14.00
CA PRO A 5 -67.25 -22.09 -13.98
C PRO A 5 -66.46 -22.48 -12.72
N ARG A 6 -66.81 -23.63 -12.16
CA ARG A 6 -66.26 -24.23 -10.92
C ARG A 6 -64.87 -24.87 -11.09
N THR A 7 -63.95 -24.25 -11.81
CA THR A 7 -62.66 -24.89 -12.16
C THR A 7 -61.51 -23.91 -12.24
N LEU A 8 -61.25 -23.15 -11.17
CA LEU A 8 -60.03 -22.34 -11.03
C LEU A 8 -59.49 -22.42 -9.60
N LEU A 9 -59.24 -23.63 -9.10
CA LEU A 9 -58.55 -23.82 -7.81
C LEU A 9 -57.63 -25.05 -7.80
N ALA A 10 -57.16 -25.48 -8.97
CA ALA A 10 -56.31 -26.67 -9.09
C ALA A 10 -55.36 -26.56 -10.28
N ALA A 11 -54.39 -25.64 -10.24
CA ALA A 11 -53.15 -25.72 -11.04
C ALA A 11 -52.21 -24.56 -10.67
N SER A 12 -51.50 -24.65 -9.54
CA SER A 12 -50.40 -23.72 -9.26
C SER A 12 -49.33 -24.31 -8.33
N ILE A 13 -49.00 -25.59 -8.52
CA ILE A 13 -47.83 -26.20 -7.89
C ILE A 13 -47.01 -26.82 -9.00
N SER A 14 -45.72 -26.43 -9.10
CA SER A 14 -44.60 -27.08 -9.83
C SER A 14 -43.88 -26.23 -10.88
N ALA A 15 -43.25 -25.11 -10.47
CA ALA A 15 -42.24 -24.45 -11.32
C ALA A 15 -41.06 -23.83 -10.52
N SER A 16 -40.60 -24.47 -9.44
CA SER A 16 -39.45 -23.99 -8.65
C SER A 16 -38.20 -24.86 -8.73
N LEU A 17 -38.11 -25.81 -9.67
CA LEU A 17 -36.97 -26.74 -9.78
C LEU A 17 -35.86 -26.32 -10.77
N PHE A 18 -35.91 -25.09 -11.29
CA PHE A 18 -34.80 -24.50 -12.05
C PHE A 18 -34.32 -23.22 -11.38
N ALA A 19 -33.91 -23.32 -10.12
CA ALA A 19 -32.98 -22.34 -9.58
C ALA A 19 -31.61 -22.62 -10.25
N PRO A 20 -31.04 -21.68 -11.03
CA PRO A 20 -29.63 -21.76 -11.38
C PRO A 20 -28.87 -21.86 -10.06
N GLN A 21 -28.06 -22.90 -9.94
CA GLN A 21 -27.14 -23.07 -8.83
C GLN A 21 -26.23 -21.84 -8.88
N ILE A 22 -26.45 -20.85 -8.01
CA ILE A 22 -25.43 -19.84 -7.77
C ILE A 22 -24.31 -20.63 -7.08
N GLN A 23 -23.28 -20.95 -7.84
CA GLN A 23 -22.01 -21.36 -7.27
C GLN A 23 -21.63 -20.29 -6.25
N ALA A 24 -21.69 -20.66 -4.97
CA ALA A 24 -20.98 -19.92 -3.96
C ALA A 24 -19.51 -20.02 -4.35
N ASN A 25 -18.97 -18.92 -4.89
CA ASN A 25 -17.55 -18.76 -5.06
C ASN A 25 -16.97 -18.76 -3.64
N GLU A 26 -16.48 -19.91 -3.20
CA GLU A 26 -15.68 -20.05 -1.98
C GLU A 26 -14.33 -19.39 -2.23
N ALA A 27 -14.38 -18.07 -2.36
CA ALA A 27 -13.25 -17.18 -2.24
C ALA A 27 -13.65 -16.19 -1.16
N LEU A 28 -13.82 -16.70 0.07
CA LEU A 28 -13.48 -15.92 1.25
C LEU A 28 -11.96 -15.73 1.24
N VAL A 29 -11.47 -15.01 0.23
CA VAL A 29 -10.25 -14.24 0.40
C VAL A 29 -10.68 -13.16 1.36
N ASP A 30 -10.21 -13.32 2.58
CA ASP A 30 -10.23 -12.37 3.67
C ASP A 30 -10.05 -10.94 3.13
N ASN A 31 -11.15 -10.24 2.79
CA ASN A 31 -11.13 -8.84 2.38
C ASN A 31 -10.84 -7.91 3.59
N SER A 32 -10.34 -8.46 4.70
CA SER A 32 -9.87 -7.76 5.90
C SER A 32 -8.38 -7.43 5.84
N VAL A 33 -7.62 -7.99 4.89
CA VAL A 33 -6.25 -7.52 4.67
C VAL A 33 -6.31 -6.22 3.89
N GLN A 34 -6.35 -5.13 4.65
CA GLN A 34 -5.95 -3.79 4.23
C GLN A 34 -4.80 -3.93 3.23
N GLU A 35 -4.99 -3.45 1.98
CA GLU A 35 -3.94 -3.48 0.94
C GLU A 35 -2.64 -3.00 1.57
N LEU A 36 -1.70 -3.93 1.78
CA LEU A 36 -0.39 -3.55 2.26
C LEU A 36 0.20 -2.67 1.18
N PRO A 37 0.66 -1.45 1.50
CA PRO A 37 1.35 -0.63 0.52
C PRO A 37 2.45 -1.49 -0.08
N ALA A 38 2.44 -1.60 -1.40
CA ALA A 38 3.49 -2.28 -2.13
C ALA A 38 4.80 -1.57 -1.80
N ILE A 39 5.55 -2.11 -0.84
CA ILE A 39 6.90 -1.67 -0.59
C ILE A 39 7.70 -2.06 -1.83
N ASP A 40 8.08 -1.08 -2.64
CA ASP A 40 8.97 -1.28 -3.81
C ASP A 40 10.37 -1.79 -3.39
N GLN A 41 10.62 -1.91 -2.09
CA GLN A 41 11.78 -2.57 -1.54
C GLN A 41 11.48 -4.04 -1.30
N CYS A 42 12.19 -4.91 -2.03
CA CYS A 42 12.28 -6.33 -1.68
C CYS A 42 12.63 -6.45 -0.20
N LEU A 43 11.87 -7.26 0.55
CA LEU A 43 12.20 -7.57 1.93
C LEU A 43 13.54 -8.32 1.94
N ILE A 44 14.63 -7.60 2.21
CA ILE A 44 15.94 -8.21 2.37
C ILE A 44 15.95 -8.89 3.74
N ASP A 45 15.83 -10.22 3.76
CA ASP A 45 16.03 -11.09 4.94
C ASP A 45 17.51 -11.14 5.35
N GLN A 46 18.11 -9.96 5.53
CA GLN A 46 19.38 -9.81 6.22
C GLN A 46 19.11 -9.32 7.64
N PRO A 47 19.87 -9.83 8.63
CA PRO A 47 19.82 -9.29 9.98
C PRO A 47 20.09 -7.79 9.92
N ASP A 48 19.35 -7.03 10.71
CA ASP A 48 19.64 -5.60 10.87
C ASP A 48 21.07 -5.44 11.39
N ALA A 49 21.74 -4.36 10.96
CA ALA A 49 23.06 -4.08 11.47
C ALA A 49 22.99 -3.87 13.00
N GLU A 50 24.04 -4.27 13.72
CA GLU A 50 24.13 -4.11 15.19
C GLU A 50 23.84 -2.66 15.63
N ASN A 51 24.22 -1.68 14.81
CA ASN A 51 23.93 -0.26 15.03
C ASN A 51 23.33 0.39 13.78
N PRO A 52 22.00 0.36 13.60
CA PRO A 52 21.36 0.88 12.38
C PRO A 52 21.53 2.39 12.23
N ASN A 53 21.67 3.14 13.32
CA ASN A 53 21.87 4.60 13.30
C ASN A 53 23.31 5.01 12.97
N GLN A 54 24.26 4.07 13.02
CA GLN A 54 25.67 4.31 12.66
C GLN A 54 25.97 3.93 11.21
N GLN A 55 24.95 3.49 10.47
CA GLN A 55 25.12 3.23 9.04
C GLN A 55 25.33 4.55 8.30
N PRO A 56 26.17 4.55 7.25
CA PRO A 56 26.38 5.71 6.40
C PRO A 56 25.06 6.23 5.84
N ILE A 57 24.94 7.56 5.75
CA ILE A 57 23.82 8.24 5.11
C ILE A 57 24.29 8.66 3.71
N THR A 58 23.57 8.22 2.69
CA THR A 58 23.77 8.64 1.30
C THR A 58 22.63 9.56 0.90
N VAL A 59 22.95 10.69 0.26
CA VAL A 59 21.97 11.65 -0.26
C VAL A 59 22.24 11.85 -1.75
N GLU A 60 21.23 11.60 -2.57
CA GLU A 60 21.22 11.86 -4.00
C GLU A 60 20.22 12.98 -4.30
N ALA A 61 20.61 13.96 -5.13
CA ALA A 61 19.78 15.11 -5.49
C ALA A 61 20.26 15.74 -6.80
N ASP A 62 19.43 16.59 -7.40
CA ASP A 62 19.77 17.34 -8.61
C ASP A 62 20.76 18.48 -8.33
N SER A 63 20.68 19.08 -7.14
CA SER A 63 21.48 20.24 -6.76
C SER A 63 21.92 20.19 -5.29
N LEU A 64 23.06 20.84 -5.01
CA LEU A 64 23.69 20.93 -3.69
C LEU A 64 24.24 22.33 -3.46
N GLU A 65 23.81 22.96 -2.37
CA GLU A 65 24.34 24.23 -1.88
C GLU A 65 24.94 24.04 -0.49
N GLY A 66 26.24 24.28 -0.33
CA GLY A 66 26.96 24.03 0.91
C GLY A 66 27.59 25.28 1.51
N VAL A 67 27.42 25.44 2.82
CA VAL A 67 28.26 26.32 3.66
C VAL A 67 29.20 25.42 4.45
N ASN A 68 30.50 25.49 4.15
CA ASN A 68 31.51 24.63 4.77
C ASN A 68 31.48 24.77 6.30
N GLY A 69 31.37 23.65 7.02
CA GLY A 69 31.34 23.61 8.48
C GLY A 69 30.02 24.04 9.15
N ASP A 70 28.95 24.28 8.38
CA ASP A 70 27.66 24.69 8.93
C ASP A 70 26.51 23.82 8.40
N LYS A 71 26.15 23.95 7.13
CA LYS A 71 25.02 23.23 6.54
C LYS A 71 25.19 22.93 5.06
N ALA A 72 24.47 21.93 4.57
CA ALA A 72 24.37 21.60 3.16
C ALA A 72 22.89 21.38 2.80
N THR A 73 22.40 22.05 1.77
CA THR A 73 21.02 21.95 1.29
C THR A 73 21.01 21.20 -0.03
N TYR A 74 20.32 20.07 -0.07
CA TYR A 74 20.10 19.23 -1.24
C TYR A 74 18.71 19.54 -1.79
N SER A 75 18.57 19.74 -3.09
CA SER A 75 17.29 20.11 -3.70
C SER A 75 17.09 19.47 -5.07
N GLY A 76 15.85 19.13 -5.38
CA GLY A 76 15.43 18.46 -6.60
C GLY A 76 15.59 16.95 -6.50
N ASN A 77 14.45 16.24 -6.55
CA ASN A 77 14.35 14.78 -6.53
C ASN A 77 15.26 14.12 -5.47
N VAL A 78 15.18 14.60 -4.22
CA VAL A 78 16.11 14.17 -3.18
C VAL A 78 15.75 12.76 -2.70
N VAL A 79 16.74 11.88 -2.68
CA VAL A 79 16.64 10.53 -2.13
C VAL A 79 17.70 10.35 -1.05
N VAL A 80 17.25 10.07 0.17
CA VAL A 80 18.13 9.80 1.32
C VAL A 80 18.04 8.32 1.67
N VAL A 81 19.19 7.66 1.80
CA VAL A 81 19.29 6.23 2.13
C VAL A 81 20.20 6.05 3.34
N GLN A 82 19.71 5.32 4.36
CA GLN A 82 20.50 4.85 5.50
C GLN A 82 20.16 3.38 5.77
N GLY A 83 21.02 2.48 5.28
CA GLY A 83 20.75 1.04 5.29
C GLY A 83 19.46 0.70 4.57
N LYS A 84 18.49 0.16 5.31
CA LYS A 84 17.15 -0.20 4.79
C LYS A 84 16.19 1.00 4.73
N LYS A 85 16.49 2.09 5.44
CA LYS A 85 15.63 3.29 5.46
C LYS A 85 15.84 4.09 4.19
N ARG A 86 14.74 4.47 3.54
CA ARG A 86 14.73 5.36 2.38
C ARG A 86 13.72 6.47 2.60
N MET A 87 14.12 7.70 2.30
CA MET A 87 13.29 8.89 2.35
C MET A 87 13.37 9.64 1.02
N GLN A 88 12.26 10.21 0.57
CA GLN A 88 12.17 11.03 -0.63
C GLN A 88 11.59 12.39 -0.27
N ALA A 89 12.16 13.46 -0.82
CA ALA A 89 11.72 14.83 -0.55
C ALA A 89 12.11 15.77 -1.71
N ASP A 90 11.50 16.95 -1.76
CA ASP A 90 11.87 17.98 -2.72
C ASP A 90 13.17 18.70 -2.34
N SER A 91 13.41 18.85 -1.03
CA SER A 91 14.61 19.47 -0.47
C SER A 91 14.91 18.91 0.92
N VAL A 92 16.19 18.88 1.28
CA VAL A 92 16.71 18.36 2.55
C VAL A 92 17.90 19.19 2.99
N THR A 93 18.00 19.51 4.27
CA THR A 93 19.15 20.22 4.86
C THR A 93 19.91 19.33 5.83
N LEU A 94 21.19 19.11 5.55
CA LEU A 94 22.16 18.54 6.48
C LEU A 94 22.73 19.66 7.36
N HIS A 95 22.49 19.59 8.66
CA HIS A 95 23.13 20.40 9.69
C HIS A 95 24.42 19.70 10.15
N GLN A 96 25.59 20.18 9.70
CA GLN A 96 26.87 19.47 9.89
C GLN A 96 27.31 19.41 11.35
N LYS A 97 27.05 20.47 12.14
CA LYS A 97 27.42 20.50 13.57
C LYS A 97 26.65 19.47 14.39
N ASP A 98 25.37 19.32 14.08
CA ASP A 98 24.46 18.42 14.79
C ASP A 98 24.47 17.01 14.19
N ASN A 99 25.00 16.87 12.96
CA ASN A 99 24.95 15.67 12.13
C ASN A 99 23.51 15.15 11.96
N VAL A 100 22.58 16.07 11.69
CA VAL A 100 21.15 15.81 11.51
C VAL A 100 20.70 16.28 10.14
N VAL A 101 19.81 15.49 9.53
CA VAL A 101 19.20 15.75 8.23
C VAL A 101 17.72 16.07 8.45
N VAL A 102 17.25 17.22 7.96
CA VAL A 102 15.86 17.71 8.12
C VAL A 102 15.27 18.09 6.77
#